data_AF-A0A943B6A2-F1
#
_entry.id   AF-A0A943B6A2-F1
#
_cell.length_a   1.000
_cell.length_b   1.000
_cell.length_c   1.000
_cell.angle_alpha   90.00
_cell.angle_beta   90.00
_cell.angle_gamma   90.00
#
_symmetry.space_group_name_H-M   'P 1'
#
loop_
_entity.id
_entity.type
_entity.pdbx_description
1 polymer ?
#
loop_
_entity_poly.entity_id
_entity_poly.type
_entity_poly.pdbx_seq_one_letter_code
_entity_poly.pdbx_strand_id
1 'polypeptide(L)'
;SMCYCRHKKSHLGTNCDAPMDICMTFNTAAHSLIKYGHARRVDKAECHELLQEAYRHGLVQFGENNREGVNFICNCCGCCCEALLAVQRFGITQTIHSNFIIELNTETCIGCGKCLAACPVKALQKDETTPAPGDDGAVEGERRRSGRPPALNADICLGCGVCVSRCPTHSLKLTPRPDRTITPLNTTHRVVLMAAERGNLQDLIFDNQVLYSHRLMAGVLGAVLKLPPVARNLARKQLRSRYVEKIMSRM
;
A
#
# COMPACT_ATOMS: atom_id res chain seq x y z
N SER A 1 14.33 -10.01 9.43
CA SER A 1 14.95 -10.27 8.12
C SER A 1 15.55 -8.97 7.59
N MET A 2 16.56 -9.10 6.74
CA MET A 2 17.19 -7.97 6.06
C MET A 2 16.19 -7.22 5.18
N CYS A 3 16.20 -5.89 5.22
CA CYS A 3 15.38 -5.06 4.35
C CYS A 3 15.86 -5.17 2.89
N TYR A 4 15.13 -5.94 2.07
CA TYR A 4 15.46 -6.13 0.66
C TYR A 4 15.70 -4.81 -0.11
N CYS A 5 14.82 -3.83 0.07
CA CYS A 5 14.91 -2.56 -0.66
C CYS A 5 16.16 -1.76 -0.28
N ARG A 6 16.52 -1.76 1.01
CA ARG A 6 17.72 -1.05 1.48
C ARG A 6 18.99 -1.80 1.10
N HIS A 7 18.98 -3.13 1.17
CA HIS A 7 20.08 -3.98 0.70
C HIS A 7 20.33 -3.80 -0.80
N LYS A 8 19.28 -3.75 -1.64
CA LYS A 8 19.41 -3.40 -3.06
C LYS A 8 20.10 -2.04 -3.24
N LYS A 9 19.71 -1.03 -2.46
CA LYS A 9 20.30 0.33 -2.52
C LYS A 9 21.74 0.38 -2.01
N SER A 10 22.15 -0.50 -1.10
CA SER A 10 23.54 -0.55 -0.61
C SER A 10 24.52 -1.04 -1.67
N HIS A 11 24.10 -1.98 -2.53
CA HIS A 11 24.87 -2.37 -3.72
C HIS A 11 25.06 -1.22 -4.72
N LEU A 12 24.25 -0.17 -4.62
CA LEU A 12 24.34 1.04 -5.42
C LEU A 12 24.99 2.22 -4.67
N GLY A 13 25.42 2.03 -3.41
CA GLY A 13 25.97 3.10 -2.57
C GLY A 13 24.97 4.25 -2.26
N THR A 14 23.66 3.99 -2.34
CA THR A 14 22.60 5.02 -2.19
C THR A 14 21.54 4.65 -1.15
N ASN A 15 21.84 3.71 -0.25
CA ASN A 15 20.95 3.41 0.86
C ASN A 15 20.97 4.54 1.92
N CYS A 16 19.88 4.66 2.67
CA CYS A 16 19.86 5.46 3.88
C CYS A 16 20.43 4.68 5.08
N ASP A 17 20.54 5.38 6.22
CA ASP A 17 21.10 4.86 7.47
C ASP A 17 20.09 4.11 8.36
N ALA A 18 18.84 3.98 7.90
CA ALA A 18 17.84 3.26 8.68
C ALA A 18 18.21 1.76 8.84
N PRO A 19 17.79 1.08 9.92
CA PRO A 19 18.39 -0.20 10.33
C PRO A 19 18.11 -1.34 9.36
N MET A 20 19.14 -2.02 8.86
CA MET A 20 19.02 -3.03 7.80
C MET A 20 18.18 -4.25 8.22
N ASP A 21 18.41 -4.79 9.42
CA ASP A 21 17.75 -6.00 9.94
C ASP A 21 16.48 -5.68 10.73
N ILE A 22 15.50 -5.06 10.07
CA ILE A 22 14.29 -4.54 10.72
C ILE A 22 12.99 -5.08 10.13
N CYS A 23 13.01 -5.63 8.92
CA CYS A 23 11.78 -6.19 8.32
C CYS A 23 11.42 -7.51 9.00
N MET A 24 10.13 -7.82 9.04
CA MET A 24 9.60 -9.00 9.70
C MET A 24 8.92 -9.87 8.67
N THR A 25 9.17 -11.17 8.74
CA THR A 25 8.51 -12.18 7.94
C THR A 25 7.93 -13.22 8.89
N PHE A 26 6.82 -13.82 8.50
CA PHE A 26 6.05 -14.75 9.32
C PHE A 26 5.69 -16.00 8.52
N ASN A 27 5.16 -17.02 9.21
CA ASN A 27 4.60 -18.24 8.63
C ASN A 27 5.59 -18.97 7.68
N THR A 28 5.08 -19.56 6.61
CA THR A 28 5.86 -20.33 5.62
C THR A 28 6.99 -19.52 4.98
N ALA A 29 6.79 -18.21 4.79
CA ALA A 29 7.80 -17.31 4.26
C ALA A 29 8.99 -17.21 5.24
N ALA A 30 8.71 -17.03 6.54
CA ALA A 30 9.75 -17.00 7.57
C ALA A 30 10.52 -18.31 7.66
N HIS A 31 9.82 -19.45 7.70
CA HIS A 31 10.47 -20.76 7.78
C HIS A 31 11.45 -20.98 6.62
N SER A 32 11.03 -20.64 5.40
CA SER A 32 11.88 -20.77 4.22
C SER A 32 13.10 -19.85 4.29
N LEU A 33 12.90 -18.58 4.65
CA LEU A 33 13.99 -17.60 4.73
C LEU A 33 14.98 -17.93 5.85
N ILE A 34 14.52 -18.45 6.99
CA ILE A 34 15.38 -18.91 8.08
C ILE A 34 16.20 -20.14 7.63
N LYS A 35 15.55 -21.12 6.99
CA LYS A 35 16.20 -22.35 6.51
C LYS A 35 17.40 -22.05 5.60
N TYR A 36 17.31 -21.04 4.74
CA TYR A 36 18.37 -20.67 3.81
C TYR A 36 19.26 -19.50 4.29
N GLY A 37 19.17 -19.11 5.57
CA GLY A 37 20.06 -18.10 6.16
C GLY A 37 19.79 -16.65 5.73
N HIS A 38 18.61 -16.35 5.19
CA HIS A 38 18.20 -15.00 4.79
C HIS A 38 17.42 -14.25 5.89
N ALA A 39 17.02 -14.96 6.94
CA ALA A 39 16.38 -14.39 8.12
C ALA A 39 16.84 -15.10 9.38
N ARG A 40 16.80 -14.39 10.50
CA ARG A 40 16.97 -14.97 11.84
C ARG A 40 15.63 -15.04 12.56
N ARG A 41 15.52 -16.00 13.48
CA ARG A 41 14.38 -16.08 14.39
C ARG A 41 14.49 -14.99 15.45
N VAL A 42 13.35 -14.41 15.79
CA VAL A 42 13.18 -13.41 16.86
C VAL A 42 11.97 -13.80 17.69
N ASP A 43 11.94 -13.37 18.95
CA ASP A 43 10.77 -13.55 19.79
C ASP A 43 9.79 -12.35 19.66
N LYS A 44 8.71 -12.39 20.45
CA LYS A 44 7.69 -11.34 20.43
C LYS A 44 8.20 -10.02 21.01
N ALA A 45 9.01 -10.05 22.07
CA ALA A 45 9.51 -8.85 22.72
C ALA A 45 10.45 -8.10 21.76
N GLU A 46 11.38 -8.83 21.13
CA GLU A 46 12.27 -8.30 20.12
C GLU A 46 11.51 -7.77 18.90
N CYS A 47 10.44 -8.44 18.46
CA CYS A 47 9.56 -7.90 17.41
C CYS A 47 9.02 -6.51 17.77
N HIS A 48 8.54 -6.32 19.01
CA HIS A 48 8.03 -5.03 19.46
C HIS A 48 9.13 -3.96 19.53
N GLU A 49 10.33 -4.33 19.98
CA GLU A 49 11.48 -3.41 20.00
C GLU A 49 11.88 -2.96 18.59
N LEU A 50 11.89 -3.87 17.61
CA LEU A 50 12.14 -3.54 16.21
C LEU A 50 11.06 -2.61 15.62
N LEU A 51 9.79 -2.74 16.05
CA LEU A 51 8.74 -1.78 15.67
C LEU A 51 8.99 -0.41 16.30
N GLN A 52 9.41 -0.34 17.55
CA GLN A 52 9.78 0.93 18.20
C GLN A 52 10.97 1.58 17.51
N GLU A 53 11.97 0.78 17.12
CA GLU A 53 13.08 1.26 16.31
C GLU A 53 12.58 1.83 14.98
N ALA A 54 11.67 1.13 14.30
CA ALA A 54 11.08 1.63 13.06
C ALA A 54 10.38 2.99 13.25
N TYR A 55 9.64 3.18 14.35
CA TYR A 55 9.03 4.47 14.67
C TYR A 55 10.05 5.58 14.94
N ARG A 56 11.14 5.28 15.67
CA ARG A 56 12.23 6.25 15.92
C ARG A 56 12.86 6.76 14.63
N HIS A 57 12.97 5.90 13.62
CA HIS A 57 13.49 6.24 12.29
C HIS A 57 12.43 6.80 11.32
N GLY A 58 11.20 7.04 11.78
CA GLY A 58 10.12 7.55 10.93
C GLY A 58 9.73 6.61 9.80
N LEU A 59 9.91 5.30 10.00
CA LEU A 59 9.60 4.29 9.00
C LEU A 59 8.11 3.97 8.99
N VAL A 60 7.54 3.77 7.79
CA VAL A 60 6.15 3.33 7.63
C VAL A 60 6.07 1.82 7.79
N GLN A 61 5.07 1.33 8.51
CA GLN A 61 4.73 -0.10 8.50
C GLN A 61 3.85 -0.41 7.29
N PHE A 62 4.25 -1.41 6.52
CA PHE A 62 3.51 -1.93 5.38
C PHE A 62 3.56 -3.44 5.46
N GLY A 63 2.40 -4.08 5.45
CA GLY A 63 2.29 -5.53 5.58
C GLY A 63 1.59 -6.15 4.39
N GLU A 64 1.54 -7.47 4.40
CA GLU A 64 0.52 -8.15 3.63
C GLU A 64 -0.85 -7.74 4.17
N ASN A 65 -1.61 -6.97 3.40
CA ASN A 65 -2.88 -6.39 3.84
C ASN A 65 -4.00 -7.44 3.87
N ASN A 66 -3.86 -8.41 4.76
CA ASN A 66 -4.83 -9.45 5.08
C ASN A 66 -5.10 -9.43 6.59
N ARG A 67 -6.26 -9.93 7.00
CA ARG A 67 -6.64 -10.04 8.43
C ARG A 67 -5.94 -11.20 9.14
N GLU A 68 -5.70 -12.29 8.42
CA GLU A 68 -5.15 -13.55 8.94
C GLU A 68 -3.99 -14.04 8.07
N GLY A 69 -3.06 -14.76 8.69
CA GLY A 69 -1.93 -15.38 7.98
C GLY A 69 -0.97 -14.37 7.34
N VAL A 70 -0.86 -13.15 7.88
CA VAL A 70 0.05 -12.09 7.40
C VAL A 70 1.48 -12.63 7.30
N ASN A 71 2.08 -12.64 6.11
CA ASN A 71 3.41 -13.22 5.89
C ASN A 71 4.57 -12.22 6.10
N PHE A 72 4.31 -10.92 6.14
CA PHE A 72 5.35 -9.94 6.40
C PHE A 72 4.80 -8.63 6.96
N ILE A 73 5.65 -7.95 7.73
CA ILE A 73 5.58 -6.53 8.04
C ILE A 73 6.92 -5.95 7.67
N CYS A 74 6.93 -4.99 6.77
CA CYS A 74 8.13 -4.27 6.41
C CYS A 74 8.11 -2.88 7.03
N ASN A 75 9.31 -2.33 7.28
CA ASN A 75 9.52 -1.03 7.92
C ASN A 75 10.24 -0.08 6.93
N CYS A 76 9.48 0.87 6.39
CA CYS A 76 9.73 1.50 5.09
C CYS A 76 10.32 2.89 5.23
N CYS A 77 11.32 3.20 4.40
CA CYS A 77 11.71 4.58 4.15
C CYS A 77 11.23 5.01 2.76
N GLY A 78 10.86 6.29 2.61
CA GLY A 78 10.44 6.86 1.33
C GLY A 78 11.57 6.98 0.30
N CYS A 79 12.84 6.76 0.69
CA CYS A 79 14.00 6.88 -0.20
C CYS A 79 14.47 5.55 -0.80
N CYS A 80 14.38 4.43 -0.06
CA CYS A 80 14.83 3.12 -0.57
C CYS A 80 13.69 2.22 -1.03
N CYS A 81 12.48 2.33 -0.46
CA CYS A 81 11.43 1.37 -0.77
C CYS A 81 10.88 1.53 -2.19
N GLU A 82 10.96 0.48 -2.98
CA GLU A 82 10.45 0.46 -4.35
C GLU A 82 8.93 0.70 -4.43
N ALA A 83 8.15 0.16 -3.49
CA ALA A 83 6.71 0.38 -3.47
C ALA A 83 6.37 1.85 -3.22
N LEU A 84 7.07 2.52 -2.30
CA LEU A 84 6.82 3.94 -2.01
C LEU A 84 7.35 4.85 -3.11
N LEU A 85 8.48 4.50 -3.74
CA LEU A 85 8.97 5.20 -4.92
C LEU A 85 8.00 5.07 -6.10
N ALA A 86 7.36 3.91 -6.26
CA ALA A 86 6.31 3.73 -7.27
C ALA A 86 5.08 4.61 -6.98
N VAL A 87 4.64 4.72 -5.72
CA VAL A 87 3.58 5.66 -5.33
C VAL A 87 3.97 7.10 -5.68
N GLN A 88 5.19 7.52 -5.32
CA GLN A 88 5.65 8.89 -5.60
C GLN A 88 5.73 9.20 -7.11
N ARG A 89 6.11 8.21 -7.94
CA ARG A 89 6.32 8.41 -9.38
C ARG A 89 5.06 8.28 -10.21
N PHE A 90 4.18 7.36 -9.82
CA PHE A 90 3.03 6.95 -10.66
C PHE A 90 1.67 7.25 -10.01
N GLY A 91 1.64 7.71 -8.75
CA GLY A 91 0.38 7.99 -8.05
C GLY A 91 -0.47 6.76 -7.74
N ILE A 92 0.12 5.55 -7.82
CA ILE A 92 -0.63 4.29 -7.65
C ILE A 92 -0.79 3.98 -6.16
N THR A 93 -1.94 4.31 -5.58
CA THR A 93 -2.24 4.07 -4.14
C THR A 93 -3.37 3.12 -3.85
N GLN A 94 -4.17 2.75 -4.86
CA GLN A 94 -5.40 1.95 -4.70
C GLN A 94 -5.18 0.63 -3.94
N THR A 95 -3.95 0.12 -3.86
CA THR A 95 -3.63 -1.15 -3.17
C THR A 95 -2.84 -0.98 -1.87
N ILE A 96 -2.39 0.22 -1.52
CA ILE A 96 -1.45 0.46 -0.41
C ILE A 96 -1.91 1.67 0.43
N HIS A 97 -3.10 1.59 1.01
CA HIS A 97 -3.54 2.59 1.99
C HIS A 97 -4.18 1.94 3.20
N SER A 98 -4.15 2.67 4.32
CA SER A 98 -4.94 2.34 5.50
C SER A 98 -6.37 2.86 5.35
N ASN A 99 -7.26 2.42 6.24
CA ASN A 99 -8.61 2.97 6.39
C ASN A 99 -8.64 4.36 7.05
N PHE A 100 -7.48 5.01 7.22
CA PHE A 100 -7.34 6.34 7.76
C PHE A 100 -6.72 7.29 6.74
N ILE A 101 -6.99 8.58 6.92
CA ILE A 101 -6.40 9.69 6.19
C ILE A 101 -6.00 10.78 7.19
N ILE A 102 -5.16 11.69 6.76
CA ILE A 102 -4.70 12.81 7.57
C ILE A 102 -5.73 13.94 7.51
N GLU A 103 -6.04 14.53 8.65
CA GLU A 103 -6.77 15.78 8.77
C GLU A 103 -5.86 16.83 9.42
N LEU A 104 -5.83 18.03 8.83
CA LEU A 104 -5.02 19.17 9.27
C LEU A 104 -5.92 20.23 9.92
N ASN A 105 -5.61 20.61 11.16
CA ASN A 105 -6.14 21.81 11.80
C ASN A 105 -5.24 23.01 11.41
N THR A 106 -5.77 23.92 10.60
CA THR A 106 -5.05 25.09 10.09
C THR A 106 -4.84 26.18 11.15
N GLU A 107 -5.73 26.28 12.14
CA GLU A 107 -5.70 27.29 13.21
C GLU A 107 -4.52 27.10 14.17
N THR A 108 -4.17 25.85 14.46
CA THR A 108 -3.05 25.50 15.37
C THR A 108 -1.74 25.26 14.62
N CYS A 109 -1.78 25.24 13.30
CA CYS A 109 -0.62 24.92 12.47
C CYS A 109 0.31 26.13 12.35
N ILE A 110 1.55 25.98 12.81
CA ILE A 110 2.60 27.01 12.67
C ILE A 110 3.36 26.94 11.33
N GLY A 111 2.94 26.06 10.41
CA GLY A 111 3.54 25.87 9.09
C GLY A 111 5.05 25.57 9.07
N CYS A 112 5.55 24.87 10.09
CA CYS A 112 6.99 24.57 10.23
C CYS A 112 7.57 23.62 9.17
N GLY A 113 6.74 23.02 8.30
CA GLY A 113 7.18 22.15 7.20
C GLY A 113 7.74 20.77 7.61
N LYS A 114 7.83 20.44 8.91
CA LYS A 114 8.35 19.13 9.37
C LYS A 114 7.58 17.93 8.80
N CYS A 115 6.28 18.07 8.63
CA CYS A 115 5.41 17.05 8.04
C CYS A 115 5.67 16.82 6.55
N LEU A 116 6.13 17.84 5.81
CA LEU A 116 6.50 17.74 4.39
C LEU A 116 7.71 16.81 4.24
N ALA A 117 8.75 17.04 5.03
CA ALA A 117 9.96 16.24 5.03
C ALA A 117 9.73 14.81 5.53
N ALA A 118 8.81 14.65 6.50
CA ALA A 118 8.49 13.34 7.06
C ALA A 118 7.60 12.48 6.15
N CYS A 119 6.88 13.07 5.18
CA CYS A 119 5.93 12.34 4.37
C CYS A 119 6.64 11.38 3.38
N PRO A 120 6.50 10.06 3.53
CA PRO A 120 7.29 9.08 2.80
C PRO A 120 6.83 8.90 1.34
N VAL A 121 5.68 9.46 0.99
CA VAL A 121 5.11 9.48 -0.36
C VAL A 121 4.85 10.90 -0.87
N LYS A 122 5.30 11.93 -0.14
CA LYS A 122 5.14 13.34 -0.51
C LYS A 122 3.69 13.77 -0.78
N ALA A 123 2.75 13.21 0.00
CA ALA A 123 1.34 13.56 -0.02
C ALA A 123 1.07 14.96 0.54
N LEU A 124 1.91 15.47 1.44
CA LEU A 124 1.84 16.84 1.93
C LEU A 124 2.79 17.72 1.11
N GLN A 125 2.28 18.83 0.58
CA GLN A 125 3.02 19.79 -0.24
C GLN A 125 2.87 21.20 0.32
N LYS A 126 3.79 22.10 -0.07
CA LYS A 126 3.66 23.51 0.28
C LYS A 126 2.44 24.07 -0.45
N ASP A 127 1.60 24.77 0.29
CA ASP A 127 0.46 25.46 -0.28
C ASP A 127 0.87 26.91 -0.62
N GLU A 128 0.80 27.24 -1.91
CA GLU A 128 1.08 28.60 -2.40
C GLU A 128 -0.19 29.46 -2.47
N THR A 129 -1.38 28.89 -2.26
CA THR A 129 -2.68 29.58 -2.37
C THR A 129 -3.35 29.85 -1.02
N THR A 130 -3.00 29.11 0.04
CA THR A 130 -3.59 29.33 1.37
C THR A 130 -2.85 30.42 2.17
N PRO A 131 -3.55 31.42 2.74
CA PRO A 131 -2.94 32.47 3.58
C PRO A 131 -2.22 31.88 4.80
N ALA A 132 -1.13 32.51 5.23
CA ALA A 132 -0.54 32.16 6.51
C ALA A 132 -1.50 32.57 7.65
N PRO A 133 -1.60 31.81 8.76
CA PRO A 133 -2.38 32.24 9.91
C PRO A 133 -1.84 33.57 10.46
N GLY A 134 -2.69 34.61 10.53
CA GLY A 134 -2.31 35.96 10.99
C GLY A 134 -1.71 36.89 9.91
N ASP A 135 -2.12 36.70 8.66
CA ASP A 135 -1.75 37.57 7.52
C ASP A 135 -2.78 38.67 7.27
N ASP A 136 -2.90 39.59 8.24
CA ASP A 136 -3.62 40.86 8.15
C ASP A 136 -2.74 41.96 7.50
N GLY A 137 -2.01 41.59 6.44
CA GLY A 137 -1.25 42.54 5.61
C GLY A 137 0.13 42.91 6.15
N ALA A 138 0.95 41.91 6.49
CA ALA A 138 2.30 42.17 7.00
C ALA A 138 3.26 42.69 5.91
N VAL A 139 3.82 43.86 6.19
CA VAL A 139 4.78 44.64 5.40
C VAL A 139 6.02 43.81 5.00
N GLU A 140 6.48 43.98 3.75
CA GLU A 140 7.77 43.48 3.25
C GLU A 140 8.91 43.93 4.18
N GLY A 141 9.48 43.01 4.96
CA GLY A 141 10.67 43.31 5.76
C GLY A 141 10.88 42.44 7.00
N GLU A 142 9.81 41.90 7.59
CA GLU A 142 9.93 41.01 8.75
C GLU A 142 9.73 39.55 8.32
N ARG A 143 10.84 38.81 8.18
CA ARG A 143 10.81 37.36 7.95
C ARG A 143 10.21 36.62 9.16
N ARG A 144 8.88 36.62 9.27
CA ARG A 144 8.17 35.74 10.20
C ARG A 144 8.48 34.29 9.83
N ARG A 145 9.00 33.53 10.79
CA ARG A 145 9.36 32.11 10.66
C ARG A 145 8.15 31.16 10.49
N SER A 146 6.93 31.68 10.41
CA SER A 146 5.69 30.92 10.25
C SER A 146 5.44 30.63 8.78
N GLY A 147 5.65 29.37 8.37
CA GLY A 147 5.25 28.94 7.03
C GLY A 147 3.74 28.83 6.91
N ARG A 148 3.26 28.60 5.69
CA ARG A 148 1.84 28.31 5.42
C ARG A 148 1.49 26.86 5.82
N PRO A 149 0.22 26.58 6.16
CA PRO A 149 -0.23 25.21 6.37
C PRO A 149 -0.03 24.38 5.07
N PRO A 150 0.33 23.09 5.16
CA PRO A 150 0.55 22.27 3.99
C PRO A 150 -0.78 21.84 3.32
N ALA A 151 -0.77 21.69 2.01
CA ALA A 151 -1.86 21.06 1.26
C ALA A 151 -1.69 19.53 1.25
N LEU A 152 -2.79 18.78 1.40
CA LEU A 152 -2.80 17.32 1.34
C LEU A 152 -3.33 16.85 -0.01
N ASN A 153 -2.51 16.10 -0.75
CA ASN A 153 -2.98 15.25 -1.84
C ASN A 153 -3.56 13.95 -1.25
N ALA A 154 -4.89 13.88 -1.21
CA ALA A 154 -5.64 12.75 -0.65
C ALA A 154 -5.45 11.45 -1.45
N ASP A 155 -5.25 11.57 -2.76
CA ASP A 155 -5.12 10.44 -3.67
C ASP A 155 -3.85 9.63 -3.36
N ILE A 156 -2.74 10.30 -3.05
CA ILE A 156 -1.47 9.62 -2.78
C ILE A 156 -1.19 9.36 -1.29
N CYS A 157 -2.05 9.84 -0.39
CA CYS A 157 -1.89 9.66 1.05
C CYS A 157 -2.14 8.21 1.47
N LEU A 158 -1.17 7.56 2.12
CA LEU A 158 -1.35 6.19 2.64
C LEU A 158 -2.13 6.13 3.97
N GLY A 159 -2.23 7.26 4.70
CA GLY A 159 -2.73 7.28 6.08
C GLY A 159 -1.78 6.64 7.11
N CYS A 160 -0.47 6.69 6.88
CA CYS A 160 0.53 6.03 7.74
C CYS A 160 0.81 6.75 9.07
N GLY A 161 0.37 8.00 9.25
CA GLY A 161 0.56 8.74 10.51
C GLY A 161 1.98 9.22 10.80
N VAL A 162 2.98 8.96 9.96
CA VAL A 162 4.37 9.41 10.20
C VAL A 162 4.45 10.94 10.39
N CYS A 163 3.69 11.70 9.60
CA CYS A 163 3.61 13.16 9.72
C CYS A 163 2.96 13.62 11.04
N VAL A 164 2.02 12.84 11.60
CA VAL A 164 1.36 13.14 12.90
C VAL A 164 2.39 13.13 14.02
N SER A 165 3.22 12.07 14.08
CA SER A 165 4.28 11.94 15.09
C SER A 165 5.34 13.05 15.03
N ARG A 166 5.46 13.74 13.89
CA ARG A 166 6.45 14.80 13.66
C ARG A 166 5.89 16.21 13.78
N CYS A 167 4.59 16.36 14.02
CA CYS A 167 3.94 17.65 14.19
C CYS A 167 4.13 18.17 15.62
N PRO A 168 4.91 19.25 15.86
CA PRO A 168 5.18 19.74 17.20
C PRO A 168 3.95 20.38 17.88
N THR A 169 2.97 20.84 17.08
CA THR A 169 1.74 21.48 17.55
C THR A 169 0.55 20.53 17.57
N HIS A 170 0.76 19.24 17.24
CA HIS A 170 -0.31 18.24 17.14
C HIS A 170 -1.47 18.62 16.20
N SER A 171 -1.20 19.47 15.20
CA SER A 171 -2.19 19.96 14.24
C SER A 171 -2.60 18.92 13.18
N LEU A 172 -1.97 17.75 13.15
CA LEU A 172 -2.30 16.65 12.25
C LEU A 172 -2.86 15.49 13.05
N LYS A 173 -3.98 14.91 12.62
CA LYS A 173 -4.56 13.70 13.21
C LYS A 173 -4.96 12.70 12.12
N LEU A 174 -5.08 11.43 12.50
CA LEU A 174 -5.65 10.40 11.63
C LEU A 174 -7.17 10.36 11.83
N THR A 175 -7.92 10.41 10.73
CA THR A 175 -9.38 10.23 10.72
C THR A 175 -9.79 9.14 9.75
N PRO A 176 -10.93 8.46 9.98
CA PRO A 176 -11.42 7.43 9.08
C PRO A 176 -11.65 7.97 7.66
N ARG A 177 -11.31 7.18 6.64
CA ARG A 177 -11.68 7.50 5.26
C ARG A 177 -13.20 7.40 5.08
N PRO A 178 -13.80 8.22 4.20
CA PRO A 178 -15.22 8.09 3.84
C PRO A 178 -15.54 6.71 3.25
N ASP A 179 -14.66 6.22 2.36
CA ASP A 179 -14.74 4.88 1.80
C ASP A 179 -13.80 3.94 2.55
N ARG A 180 -14.38 2.93 3.21
CA ARG A 180 -13.65 1.98 4.04
C ARG A 180 -13.40 0.70 3.27
N THR A 181 -12.14 0.42 2.98
CA THR A 181 -11.74 -0.83 2.36
C THR A 181 -11.87 -1.98 3.36
N ILE A 182 -12.58 -3.02 2.94
CA ILE A 182 -12.66 -4.28 3.68
C ILE A 182 -11.39 -5.07 3.38
N THR A 183 -10.50 -5.16 4.36
CA THR A 183 -9.28 -5.95 4.25
C THR A 183 -9.62 -7.43 3.99
N PRO A 184 -9.01 -8.07 2.97
CA PRO A 184 -9.20 -9.48 2.70
C PRO A 184 -8.91 -10.37 3.92
N LEU A 185 -9.58 -11.51 3.98
CA LEU A 185 -9.43 -12.46 5.09
C LEU A 185 -8.00 -13.01 5.15
N ASN A 186 -7.49 -13.49 4.03
CA ASN A 186 -6.19 -14.13 3.89
C ASN A 186 -5.65 -13.93 2.46
N THR A 187 -4.46 -14.48 2.18
CA THR A 187 -3.77 -14.32 0.89
C THR A 187 -4.61 -14.82 -0.28
N THR A 188 -5.29 -15.96 -0.13
CA THR A 188 -6.15 -16.51 -1.18
C THR A 188 -7.28 -15.55 -1.52
N HIS A 189 -8.00 -15.04 -0.51
CA HIS A 189 -9.06 -14.05 -0.72
C HIS A 189 -8.52 -12.79 -1.42
N ARG A 190 -7.36 -12.27 -1.00
CA ARG A 190 -6.72 -11.11 -1.64
C ARG A 190 -6.38 -11.36 -3.11
N VAL A 191 -5.76 -12.49 -3.43
CA VAL A 191 -5.36 -12.85 -4.81
C VAL A 191 -6.59 -12.99 -5.72
N VAL A 192 -7.67 -13.61 -5.21
CA VAL A 192 -8.94 -13.74 -5.95
C VAL A 192 -9.55 -12.37 -6.25
N LEU A 193 -9.62 -11.47 -5.26
CA LEU A 193 -10.13 -10.11 -5.46
C LEU A 193 -9.29 -9.34 -6.49
N MET A 194 -7.96 -9.36 -6.35
CA MET A 194 -7.06 -8.71 -7.30
C MET A 194 -7.22 -9.24 -8.73
N ALA A 195 -7.40 -10.56 -8.88
CA ALA A 195 -7.62 -11.17 -10.18
C ALA A 195 -8.97 -10.76 -10.76
N ALA A 196 -10.02 -10.69 -9.95
CA ALA A 196 -11.34 -10.23 -10.36
C ALA A 196 -11.34 -8.75 -10.80
N GLU A 197 -10.74 -7.86 -10.02
CA GLU A 197 -10.61 -6.43 -10.32
C GLU A 197 -9.86 -6.18 -11.63
N ARG A 198 -8.85 -7.01 -11.93
CA ARG A 198 -8.03 -6.90 -13.15
C ARG A 198 -8.62 -7.66 -14.35
N GLY A 199 -9.74 -8.35 -14.17
CA GLY A 199 -10.36 -9.15 -15.23
C GLY A 199 -9.56 -10.41 -15.62
N ASN A 200 -8.77 -10.94 -14.68
CA ASN A 200 -7.88 -12.10 -14.84
C ASN A 200 -8.29 -13.30 -13.95
N LEU A 201 -9.50 -13.31 -13.40
CA LEU A 201 -9.97 -14.37 -12.51
C LEU A 201 -9.97 -15.74 -13.21
N GLN A 202 -10.29 -15.78 -14.49
CA GLN A 202 -10.26 -16.98 -15.31
C GLN A 202 -8.85 -17.58 -15.41
N ASP A 203 -7.81 -16.76 -15.44
CA ASP A 203 -6.42 -17.22 -15.54
C ASP A 203 -5.93 -17.79 -14.20
N LEU A 204 -6.51 -17.32 -13.09
CA LEU A 204 -6.28 -17.89 -11.77
C LEU A 204 -7.00 -19.23 -11.58
N ILE A 205 -8.21 -19.39 -12.12
CA ILE A 205 -8.99 -20.64 -12.03
C ILE A 205 -8.40 -21.72 -12.96
N PHE A 206 -7.94 -21.31 -14.14
CA PHE A 206 -7.38 -22.19 -15.15
C PHE A 206 -5.90 -21.88 -15.37
N ASP A 207 -5.09 -22.14 -14.34
CA ASP A 207 -3.68 -21.79 -14.26
C ASP A 207 -2.74 -22.69 -15.10
N ASN A 208 -3.14 -23.94 -15.34
CA ASN A 208 -2.37 -24.88 -16.16
C ASN A 208 -2.56 -24.65 -17.67
N GLN A 209 -1.90 -23.64 -18.21
CA GLN A 209 -1.96 -23.26 -19.62
C GLN A 209 -1.40 -24.33 -20.59
N VAL A 210 -0.71 -25.37 -20.10
CA VAL A 210 -0.27 -26.50 -20.93
C VAL A 210 -1.47 -27.32 -21.40
N LEU A 211 -2.49 -27.45 -20.55
CA LEU A 211 -3.73 -28.14 -20.88
C LEU A 211 -4.58 -27.28 -21.82
N TYR A 212 -4.96 -27.85 -22.97
CA TYR A 212 -5.84 -27.19 -23.94
C TYR A 212 -7.20 -26.83 -23.33
N SER A 213 -7.72 -27.69 -22.44
CA SER A 213 -8.96 -27.47 -21.68
C SER A 213 -8.91 -26.22 -20.80
N HIS A 214 -7.82 -26.01 -20.07
CA HIS A 214 -7.64 -24.84 -19.22
C HIS A 214 -7.60 -23.55 -20.04
N ARG A 215 -6.88 -23.56 -21.16
CA ARG A 215 -6.86 -22.43 -22.11
C ARG A 215 -8.24 -22.09 -22.66
N LEU A 216 -8.97 -23.12 -23.11
CA LEU A 216 -10.33 -22.97 -23.64
C LEU A 216 -11.28 -22.40 -22.57
N MET A 217 -11.24 -22.97 -21.37
CA MET A 217 -12.12 -22.57 -20.27
C MET A 217 -11.76 -21.19 -19.72
N ALA A 218 -10.47 -20.83 -19.68
CA ALA A 218 -10.03 -19.46 -19.39
C ALA A 218 -10.62 -18.47 -20.41
N GLY A 219 -10.49 -18.76 -21.70
CA GLY A 219 -11.03 -17.94 -22.77
C GLY A 219 -12.56 -17.77 -22.68
N VAL A 220 -13.30 -18.86 -22.46
CA VAL A 220 -14.77 -18.85 -22.33
C VAL A 220 -15.21 -18.08 -21.10
N LEU A 221 -14.65 -18.39 -19.92
CA LEU A 221 -15.02 -17.73 -18.68
C LEU A 221 -14.62 -16.24 -18.70
N GLY A 222 -13.44 -15.91 -19.24
CA GLY A 222 -12.99 -14.53 -19.42
C GLY A 222 -13.90 -13.72 -20.34
N ALA A 223 -14.36 -14.32 -21.46
CA ALA A 223 -15.33 -13.68 -22.34
C ALA A 223 -16.68 -13.42 -21.63
N VAL A 224 -17.17 -14.38 -20.85
CA VAL A 224 -18.42 -14.24 -20.07
C VAL A 224 -18.31 -13.19 -18.97
N LEU A 225 -17.18 -13.11 -18.28
CA LEU A 225 -16.94 -12.12 -17.22
C LEU A 225 -16.84 -10.68 -17.77
N LYS A 226 -16.37 -10.51 -19.02
CA LYS A 226 -16.31 -9.21 -19.70
C LYS A 226 -17.65 -8.70 -20.23
N LEU A 227 -18.68 -9.56 -20.28
CA LEU A 227 -20.01 -9.15 -20.74
C LEU A 227 -20.73 -8.23 -19.73
N PRO A 228 -21.49 -7.23 -20.21
CA PRO A 228 -22.40 -6.44 -19.37
C PRO A 228 -23.40 -7.32 -18.59
N PRO A 229 -23.92 -6.89 -17.42
CA PRO A 229 -24.76 -7.71 -16.56
C PRO A 229 -25.96 -8.37 -17.26
N VAL A 230 -26.61 -7.63 -18.18
CA VAL A 230 -27.75 -8.11 -18.98
C VAL A 230 -27.30 -9.21 -19.97
N ALA A 231 -26.18 -9.01 -20.64
CA ALA A 231 -25.61 -9.97 -21.58
C ALA A 231 -25.08 -11.23 -20.86
N ARG A 232 -24.55 -11.09 -19.64
CA ARG A 232 -24.14 -12.22 -18.79
C ARG A 232 -25.32 -13.13 -18.40
N ASN A 233 -26.48 -12.54 -18.13
CA ASN A 233 -27.71 -13.28 -17.87
C ASN A 233 -28.27 -14.01 -19.11
N LEU A 234 -28.12 -13.43 -20.31
CA LEU A 234 -28.48 -14.09 -21.57
C LEU A 234 -27.52 -15.23 -21.91
N ALA A 235 -26.21 -15.04 -21.69
CA ALA A 235 -25.20 -16.08 -21.85
C ALA A 235 -25.46 -17.31 -20.95
N ARG A 236 -26.14 -17.14 -19.82
CA ARG A 236 -26.57 -18.23 -18.93
C ARG A 236 -27.50 -19.25 -19.62
N LYS A 237 -28.31 -18.83 -20.60
CA LYS A 237 -29.14 -19.75 -21.42
C LYS A 237 -28.30 -20.54 -22.44
N GLN A 238 -27.27 -19.91 -23.01
CA GLN A 238 -26.34 -20.53 -23.98
C GLN A 238 -25.39 -21.55 -23.34
N LEU A 239 -24.94 -21.27 -22.10
CA LEU A 239 -24.12 -22.22 -21.31
C LEU A 239 -24.92 -23.46 -20.85
N ARG A 240 -26.26 -23.37 -20.78
CA ARG A 240 -27.17 -24.51 -20.58
C ARG A 240 -27.52 -25.17 -21.92
N SER A 241 -26.54 -25.44 -22.76
CA SER A 241 -26.75 -26.12 -24.05
C SER A 241 -26.10 -27.51 -24.07
N ARG A 242 -26.76 -28.44 -24.76
CA ARG A 242 -26.25 -29.81 -25.00
C ARG A 242 -24.90 -29.81 -25.73
N TYR A 243 -24.57 -28.71 -26.41
CA TYR A 243 -23.29 -28.52 -27.08
C TYR A 243 -22.13 -28.33 -26.09
N VAL A 244 -22.30 -27.46 -25.09
CA VAL A 244 -21.31 -27.26 -24.02
C VAL A 244 -21.17 -28.54 -23.19
N GLU A 245 -22.27 -29.22 -22.89
CA GLU A 245 -22.28 -30.52 -22.19
C GLU A 245 -21.48 -31.60 -22.95
N LYS A 246 -21.61 -31.65 -24.28
CA LYS A 246 -20.88 -32.60 -25.15
C LYS A 246 -19.38 -32.27 -25.29
N ILE A 247 -18.99 -31.01 -25.13
CA ILE A 247 -17.58 -30.61 -25.07
C ILE A 247 -16.97 -30.98 -23.72
N MET A 248 -17.70 -30.74 -22.62
CA MET A 248 -17.25 -31.07 -21.27
C MET A 248 -17.15 -32.59 -21.04
N SER A 249 -18.00 -33.40 -21.66
CA SER A 249 -17.93 -34.87 -21.55
C SER A 249 -16.85 -35.53 -22.41
N ARG A 250 -16.11 -34.72 -23.20
CA ARG A 250 -14.96 -35.16 -24.02
C ARG A 250 -13.62 -34.64 -23.50
N MET A 251 -13.63 -33.87 -22.41
CA MET A 251 -12.46 -33.46 -21.63
C MET A 251 -12.21 -34.48 -20.51
#